data_AF-A0A0U4FGH2-F1
#
_entry.id   AF-A0A0U4FGH2-F1
#
_cell.length_a   1.000
_cell.length_b   1.000
_cell.length_c   1.000
_cell.angle_alpha   90.00
_cell.angle_beta   90.00
_cell.angle_gamma   90.00
#
_symmetry.space_group_name_H-M   'P 1'
#
loop_
_entity.id
_entity.type
_entity.pdbx_description
1 polymer ?
#
loop_
_entity_poly.entity_id
_entity_poly.type
_entity_poly.pdbx_seq_one_letter_code
_entity_poly.pdbx_strand_id
1 'polypeptide(L)'
;MQLATVVREQTETSDYTKHDLLFKDLIQTFFKEFIDIFFPDVHRHIDYHHTRMLSEEMHTDLHDGGTRRLDVVVETKLKGEDSIIIIHVEPQSYRLPEFNERMFHYYNLLYNKYRKPIVPIAVLNPDKTRDEPVTFTQAFPFFHILNFLKLELRKKNWRDYIKSDNPAAAALLSKMCYTNEERVEVKKEFLRMLVRMQLNSAKEYLIYGFFESYLDLNEKEEEKLREEIGKIDDGVKVMELTISYEEKGKKEGKQEVAIEMLRKGASIQFITEVTHLEKQEIERLRKML
;
A
#
# COMPACT_ATOMS: atom_id res chain seq x y z
N MET A 1 -26.73 -31.72 -0.58
CA MET A 1 -25.91 -31.01 0.42
C MET A 1 -24.56 -30.76 -0.23
N GLN A 2 -24.37 -29.60 -0.85
CA GLN A 2 -23.13 -29.24 -1.54
C GLN A 2 -22.24 -28.50 -0.54
N LEU A 3 -21.08 -29.08 -0.26
CA LEU A 3 -20.06 -28.51 0.61
C LEU A 3 -19.65 -27.13 0.08
N ALA A 4 -19.69 -26.12 0.94
CA ALA A 4 -19.18 -24.79 0.63
C ALA A 4 -17.70 -24.91 0.26
N THR A 5 -17.34 -24.51 -0.95
CA THR A 5 -15.95 -24.36 -1.38
C THR A 5 -15.33 -23.28 -0.51
N VAL A 6 -14.51 -23.68 0.46
CA VAL A 6 -13.72 -22.75 1.27
C VAL A 6 -12.67 -22.15 0.34
N VAL A 7 -12.86 -20.89 -0.06
CA VAL A 7 -11.80 -20.11 -0.71
C VAL A 7 -10.62 -20.06 0.27
N ARG A 8 -9.54 -20.77 -0.09
CA ARG A 8 -8.29 -20.82 0.67
C ARG A 8 -7.38 -19.75 0.10
N GLU A 9 -6.89 -18.87 0.96
CA GLU A 9 -5.76 -18.02 0.62
C GLU A 9 -4.51 -18.92 0.63
N GLN A 10 -3.99 -19.26 -0.54
CA GLN A 10 -2.74 -20.01 -0.64
C GLN A 10 -1.61 -19.08 -0.18
N THR A 11 -1.07 -19.34 1.00
CA THR A 11 0.15 -18.70 1.50
C THR A 11 1.36 -19.18 0.71
N GLU A 12 1.55 -18.71 -0.53
CA GLU A 12 2.81 -18.85 -1.27
C GLU A 12 3.15 -17.61 -2.11
N THR A 13 4.14 -16.86 -1.63
CA THR A 13 5.23 -16.10 -2.32
C THR A 13 5.60 -14.87 -1.48
N SER A 14 6.89 -14.69 -1.17
CA SER A 14 7.38 -13.60 -0.30
C SER A 14 7.04 -12.19 -0.79
N ASP A 15 6.92 -12.02 -2.11
CA ASP A 15 6.61 -10.73 -2.74
C ASP A 15 5.13 -10.35 -2.60
N TYR A 16 4.22 -11.32 -2.57
CA TYR A 16 2.79 -11.08 -2.32
C TYR A 16 2.59 -10.41 -0.97
N THR A 17 3.20 -10.97 0.08
CA THR A 17 3.13 -10.43 1.44
C THR A 17 3.76 -9.05 1.53
N LYS A 18 4.85 -8.79 0.79
CA LYS A 18 5.51 -7.47 0.80
C LYS A 18 4.63 -6.38 0.16
N HIS A 19 3.99 -6.68 -0.98
CA HIS A 19 3.12 -5.72 -1.65
C HIS A 19 1.86 -5.39 -0.85
N ASP A 20 1.23 -6.41 -0.28
CA ASP A 20 0.06 -6.22 0.57
C ASP A 20 0.38 -5.33 1.78
N LEU A 21 1.49 -5.63 2.48
CA LEU A 21 1.95 -4.82 3.62
C LEU A 21 2.21 -3.36 3.24
N LEU A 22 2.85 -3.08 2.10
CA LEU A 22 3.10 -1.71 1.65
C LEU A 22 1.81 -0.92 1.41
N PHE A 23 0.83 -1.52 0.74
CA PHE A 23 -0.47 -0.88 0.49
C PHE A 23 -1.24 -0.65 1.78
N LYS A 24 -1.25 -1.65 2.64
CA LYS A 24 -1.89 -1.58 3.94
C LYS A 24 -1.28 -0.48 4.80
N ASP A 25 0.04 -0.44 4.95
CA ASP A 25 0.74 0.59 5.73
C ASP A 25 0.46 1.98 5.19
N LEU A 26 0.43 2.14 3.86
CA LEU A 26 0.07 3.39 3.19
C LEU A 26 -1.38 3.80 3.53
N ILE A 27 -2.36 2.92 3.33
CA ILE A 27 -3.78 3.23 3.53
C ILE A 27 -4.07 3.46 5.02
N GLN A 28 -3.46 2.70 5.93
CA GLN A 28 -3.64 2.90 7.36
C GLN A 28 -3.04 4.24 7.81
N THR A 29 -1.85 4.60 7.33
CA THR A 29 -1.18 5.84 7.69
C THR A 29 -1.87 7.08 7.13
N PHE A 30 -2.41 6.98 5.90
CA PHE A 30 -3.00 8.08 5.15
C PHE A 30 -4.48 7.86 4.84
N PHE A 31 -5.22 7.21 5.75
CA PHE A 31 -6.61 6.82 5.51
C PHE A 31 -7.51 8.01 5.13
N LYS A 32 -7.35 9.13 5.83
CA LYS A 32 -8.13 10.35 5.56
C LYS A 32 -7.83 10.88 4.16
N GLU A 33 -6.55 11.02 3.84
CA GLU A 33 -6.06 11.54 2.57
C GLU A 33 -6.44 10.61 1.41
N PHE A 34 -6.39 9.29 1.62
CA PHE A 34 -6.81 8.28 0.67
C PHE A 34 -8.31 8.37 0.34
N ILE A 35 -9.17 8.46 1.37
CA ILE A 35 -10.61 8.58 1.16
C ILE A 35 -10.98 9.93 0.54
N ASP A 36 -10.31 11.02 0.95
CA ASP A 36 -10.51 12.36 0.38
C ASP A 36 -10.30 12.37 -1.14
N ILE A 37 -9.17 11.84 -1.60
CA ILE A 37 -8.79 11.96 -3.01
C ILE A 37 -9.51 10.94 -3.92
N PHE A 38 -9.76 9.72 -3.44
CA PHE A 38 -10.34 8.66 -4.29
C PHE A 38 -11.84 8.45 -4.10
N PHE A 39 -12.38 8.85 -2.95
CA PHE A 39 -13.79 8.65 -2.59
C PHE A 39 -14.38 9.91 -1.93
N PRO A 40 -14.37 11.07 -2.62
CA PRO A 40 -14.77 12.36 -2.04
C PRO A 40 -16.21 12.36 -1.50
N ASP A 41 -17.10 11.57 -2.10
CA ASP A 41 -18.46 11.42 -1.60
C ASP A 41 -18.51 10.69 -0.25
N VAL A 42 -17.62 9.71 -0.03
CA VAL A 42 -17.48 9.04 1.28
C VAL A 42 -16.82 9.99 2.27
N HIS A 43 -15.75 10.69 1.85
CA HIS A 43 -15.00 11.65 2.67
C HIS A 43 -15.91 12.68 3.36
N ARG A 44 -16.86 13.27 2.61
CA ARG A 44 -17.80 14.29 3.13
C ARG A 44 -18.71 13.80 4.25
N HIS A 45 -18.82 12.49 4.44
CA HIS A 45 -19.72 11.89 5.41
C HIS A 45 -19.01 11.25 6.61
N ILE A 46 -17.68 11.11 6.56
CA ILE A 46 -16.89 10.52 7.64
C ILE A 46 -16.57 11.54 8.73
N ASP A 47 -16.75 11.15 9.98
CA ASP A 47 -16.15 11.82 11.14
C ASP A 47 -14.80 11.18 11.50
N TYR A 48 -13.71 11.85 11.10
CA TYR A 48 -12.35 11.38 11.32
C TYR A 48 -11.92 11.39 12.80
N HIS A 49 -12.61 12.11 13.69
CA HIS A 49 -12.27 12.11 15.12
C HIS A 49 -12.62 10.80 15.82
N HIS A 50 -13.56 10.04 15.26
CA HIS A 50 -14.00 8.75 15.78
C HIS A 50 -13.44 7.57 14.99
N THR A 51 -12.37 7.80 14.22
CA THR A 51 -11.77 6.78 13.36
C THR A 51 -10.83 5.89 14.15
N ARG A 52 -11.05 4.58 14.08
CA ARG A 52 -10.23 3.56 14.74
C ARG A 52 -9.91 2.43 13.77
N MET A 53 -8.63 2.10 13.64
CA MET A 53 -8.20 0.87 12.98
C MET A 53 -8.58 -0.34 13.83
N LEU A 54 -9.34 -1.27 13.25
CA LEU A 54 -9.74 -2.51 13.92
C LEU A 54 -8.72 -3.60 13.61
N SER A 55 -8.42 -4.43 14.61
CA SER A 55 -7.54 -5.58 14.41
C SER A 55 -8.15 -6.55 13.39
N GLU A 56 -7.30 -6.95 12.44
CA GLU A 56 -7.63 -7.71 11.24
C GLU A 56 -7.71 -9.21 11.46
N GLU A 57 -7.34 -9.68 12.66
CA GLU A 57 -7.36 -11.10 12.99
C GLU A 57 -8.79 -11.54 13.28
N MET A 58 -9.46 -11.99 12.21
CA MET A 58 -10.72 -12.69 12.28
C MET A 58 -10.41 -14.18 12.29
N HIS A 59 -10.39 -14.78 13.47
CA HIS A 59 -10.36 -16.23 13.62
C HIS A 59 -11.66 -16.79 13.05
N THR A 60 -11.60 -17.43 11.89
CA THR A 60 -12.72 -18.23 11.39
C THR A 60 -12.75 -19.54 12.16
N ASP A 61 -13.30 -19.50 13.37
CA ASP A 61 -13.70 -20.69 14.11
C ASP A 61 -14.99 -21.21 13.50
N LEU A 62 -14.88 -21.94 12.40
CA LEU A 62 -15.90 -22.84 11.86
C LEU A 62 -15.19 -23.82 10.92
N HIS A 63 -14.73 -24.92 11.52
CA HIS A 63 -14.38 -26.21 10.92
C HIS A 63 -12.97 -26.51 10.40
N ASP A 64 -12.04 -25.56 10.21
CA ASP A 64 -10.72 -25.94 9.65
C ASP A 64 -9.50 -25.08 10.09
N GLY A 65 -9.62 -24.26 11.15
CA GLY A 65 -8.47 -23.64 11.82
C GLY A 65 -7.66 -22.59 11.03
N GLY A 66 -8.12 -22.17 9.84
CA GLY A 66 -7.46 -21.13 9.05
C GLY A 66 -7.69 -19.73 9.63
N THR A 67 -6.62 -18.95 9.81
CA THR A 67 -6.69 -17.51 10.07
C THR A 67 -6.81 -16.74 8.76
N ARG A 68 -7.84 -15.89 8.63
CA ARG A 68 -7.99 -14.97 7.49
C ARG A 68 -7.66 -13.57 7.96
N ARG A 69 -6.78 -12.88 7.23
CA ARG A 69 -6.44 -11.47 7.50
C ARG A 69 -7.22 -10.59 6.55
N LEU A 70 -7.81 -9.53 7.10
CA LEU A 70 -8.44 -8.46 6.32
C LEU A 70 -7.38 -7.38 6.10
N ASP A 71 -7.34 -6.75 4.93
CA ASP A 71 -6.21 -5.83 4.64
C ASP A 71 -6.31 -4.55 5.47
N VAL A 72 -7.44 -3.85 5.43
CA VAL A 72 -7.69 -2.67 6.25
C VAL A 72 -9.14 -2.60 6.70
N VAL A 73 -9.37 -2.60 8.02
CA VAL A 73 -10.70 -2.43 8.61
C VAL A 73 -10.70 -1.20 9.50
N VAL A 74 -11.62 -0.28 9.22
CA VAL A 74 -11.73 0.99 9.92
C VAL A 74 -13.13 1.14 10.48
N GLU A 75 -13.23 1.36 11.79
CA GLU A 75 -14.45 1.82 12.44
C GLU A 75 -14.49 3.35 12.43
N THR A 76 -15.62 3.93 12.06
CA THR A 76 -15.81 5.38 12.03
C THR A 76 -17.29 5.74 12.23
N LYS A 77 -17.65 7.03 12.12
CA LYS A 77 -19.04 7.48 12.10
C LYS A 77 -19.38 8.11 10.75
N LEU A 78 -20.45 7.64 10.13
CA LEU A 78 -21.02 8.20 8.90
C LEU A 78 -22.31 8.94 9.23
N LYS A 79 -22.40 10.25 8.95
CA LYS A 79 -23.58 11.09 9.25
C LYS A 79 -24.11 10.96 10.70
N GLY A 80 -23.23 10.65 11.65
CA GLY A 80 -23.58 10.48 13.07
C GLY A 80 -23.94 9.05 13.50
N GLU A 81 -23.96 8.08 12.58
CA GLU A 81 -24.16 6.66 12.88
C GLU A 81 -22.83 5.89 12.86
N ASP A 82 -22.65 4.97 13.81
CA ASP A 82 -21.49 4.08 13.85
C ASP A 82 -21.46 3.19 12.60
N SER A 83 -20.35 3.17 11.88
CA SER A 83 -20.19 2.45 10.62
C SER A 83 -18.80 1.84 10.49
N ILE A 84 -18.69 0.76 9.72
CA ILE A 84 -17.41 0.13 9.37
C ILE A 84 -17.10 0.45 7.91
N ILE A 85 -15.85 0.83 7.64
CA ILE A 85 -15.29 0.88 6.30
C ILE A 85 -14.30 -0.28 6.22
N ILE A 86 -14.53 -1.19 5.28
CA ILE A 86 -13.56 -2.24 4.93
C ILE A 86 -12.93 -1.85 3.61
N ILE A 87 -11.61 -1.70 3.63
CA ILE A 87 -10.82 -1.54 2.41
C ILE A 87 -10.05 -2.85 2.23
N HIS A 88 -10.36 -3.53 1.13
CA HIS A 88 -9.67 -4.73 0.71
C HIS A 88 -8.85 -4.38 -0.54
N VAL A 89 -7.55 -4.62 -0.48
CA VAL A 89 -6.58 -4.34 -1.52
C VAL A 89 -6.21 -5.66 -2.19
N GLU A 90 -6.56 -5.81 -3.47
CA GLU A 90 -6.06 -6.97 -4.20
C GLU A 90 -4.71 -6.65 -4.85
N PRO A 91 -3.63 -7.36 -4.49
CA PRO A 91 -2.38 -7.23 -5.21
C PRO A 91 -2.48 -7.82 -6.62
N GLN A 92 -1.50 -7.42 -7.41
CA GLN A 92 -1.36 -7.65 -8.83
C GLN A 92 -1.09 -9.13 -9.12
N SER A 93 -2.10 -9.93 -9.55
CA SER A 93 -1.94 -11.11 -10.48
C SER A 93 -3.09 -12.14 -10.53
N TYR A 94 -4.08 -12.18 -9.63
CA TYR A 94 -5.01 -13.32 -9.56
C TYR A 94 -6.39 -13.10 -10.22
N ARG A 95 -6.96 -14.19 -10.76
CA ARG A 95 -8.30 -14.23 -11.37
C ARG A 95 -9.36 -13.83 -10.33
N LEU A 96 -10.25 -12.91 -10.72
CA LEU A 96 -11.29 -12.31 -9.88
C LEU A 96 -12.56 -13.13 -9.52
N PRO A 97 -12.84 -14.38 -9.97
CA PRO A 97 -14.06 -15.06 -9.52
C PRO A 97 -14.15 -15.17 -7.99
N GLU A 98 -13.00 -15.35 -7.33
CA GLU A 98 -12.91 -15.44 -5.88
C GLU A 98 -12.85 -14.06 -5.19
N PHE A 99 -12.50 -12.98 -5.89
CA PHE A 99 -12.40 -11.64 -5.27
C PHE A 99 -13.75 -11.13 -4.79
N ASN A 100 -14.75 -11.12 -5.68
CA ASN A 100 -16.10 -10.67 -5.33
C ASN A 100 -16.68 -11.54 -4.22
N GLU A 101 -16.36 -12.83 -4.24
CA GLU A 101 -16.75 -13.78 -3.19
C GLU A 101 -16.03 -13.49 -1.86
N ARG A 102 -14.72 -13.20 -1.87
CA ARG A 102 -13.96 -12.80 -0.68
C ARG A 102 -14.52 -11.52 -0.06
N MET A 103 -14.82 -10.51 -0.87
CA MET A 103 -15.50 -9.28 -0.42
C MET A 103 -16.83 -9.60 0.27
N PHE A 104 -17.61 -10.53 -0.29
CA PHE A 104 -18.84 -10.99 0.33
C PHE A 104 -18.60 -11.70 1.66
N HIS A 105 -17.62 -12.61 1.75
CA HIS A 105 -17.27 -13.29 2.99
C HIS A 105 -16.82 -12.30 4.07
N TYR A 106 -15.98 -11.34 3.73
CA TYR A 106 -15.49 -10.31 4.66
C TYR A 106 -16.60 -9.41 5.16
N TYR A 107 -17.48 -8.96 4.26
CA TYR A 107 -18.67 -8.20 4.64
C TYR A 107 -19.51 -8.98 5.67
N ASN A 108 -19.79 -10.26 5.42
CA ASN A 108 -20.59 -11.08 6.34
C ASN A 108 -19.91 -11.28 7.69
N LEU A 109 -18.60 -11.57 7.71
CA LEU A 109 -17.84 -11.76 8.95
C LEU A 109 -17.85 -10.49 9.82
N LEU A 110 -17.59 -9.33 9.21
CA LEU A 110 -17.62 -8.05 9.91
C LEU A 110 -19.03 -7.69 10.37
N TYR A 111 -20.04 -7.89 9.53
CA TYR A 111 -21.42 -7.58 9.89
C TYR A 111 -21.91 -8.46 11.03
N ASN A 112 -21.56 -9.75 11.03
CA ASN A 112 -21.89 -10.67 12.12
C ASN A 112 -21.22 -10.27 13.44
N LYS A 113 -19.96 -9.81 13.40
CA LYS A 113 -19.21 -9.41 14.59
C LYS A 113 -19.66 -8.06 15.15
N TYR A 114 -19.81 -7.05 14.29
CA TYR A 114 -20.01 -5.66 14.73
C TYR A 114 -21.44 -5.16 14.63
N ARG A 115 -22.29 -5.79 13.79
CA ARG A 115 -23.70 -5.41 13.58
C ARG A 115 -23.89 -3.93 13.20
N LYS A 116 -22.94 -3.39 12.44
CA LYS A 116 -22.91 -2.00 11.97
C LYS A 116 -23.04 -1.95 10.44
N PRO A 117 -23.58 -0.88 9.84
CA PRO A 117 -23.49 -0.63 8.41
C PRO A 117 -22.04 -0.70 7.93
N ILE A 118 -21.81 -1.31 6.77
CA ILE A 118 -20.47 -1.52 6.23
C ILE A 118 -20.37 -0.91 4.85
N VAL A 119 -19.34 -0.10 4.61
CA VAL A 119 -18.95 0.39 3.28
C VAL A 119 -17.75 -0.43 2.80
N PRO A 120 -17.96 -1.38 1.89
CA PRO A 120 -16.88 -2.11 1.26
C PRO A 120 -16.23 -1.31 0.12
N ILE A 121 -14.89 -1.25 0.15
CA ILE A 121 -14.06 -0.60 -0.85
C ILE A 121 -13.03 -1.61 -1.36
N ALA A 122 -12.99 -1.81 -2.66
CA ALA A 122 -12.00 -2.62 -3.36
C ALA A 122 -10.93 -1.72 -3.98
N VAL A 123 -9.66 -1.93 -3.65
CA VAL A 123 -8.52 -1.31 -4.34
C VAL A 123 -7.92 -2.33 -5.28
N LEU A 124 -8.01 -2.06 -6.58
CA LEU A 124 -7.63 -2.99 -7.64
C LEU A 124 -6.44 -2.43 -8.42
N ASN A 125 -5.41 -3.26 -8.54
CA ASN A 125 -4.24 -2.96 -9.37
C ASN A 125 -3.93 -4.12 -10.34
N PRO A 126 -4.77 -4.34 -11.36
CA PRO A 126 -4.59 -5.47 -12.28
C PRO A 126 -3.41 -5.24 -13.25
N ASP A 127 -2.79 -6.31 -13.73
CA ASP A 127 -1.75 -6.26 -14.78
C ASP A 127 -2.28 -5.78 -16.13
N LYS A 128 -3.58 -5.95 -16.37
CA LYS A 128 -4.25 -5.56 -17.60
C LYS A 128 -5.49 -4.76 -17.25
N THR A 129 -5.75 -3.70 -18.01
CA THR A 129 -7.03 -2.98 -17.95
C THR A 129 -8.14 -3.95 -18.36
N ARG A 130 -8.97 -4.33 -17.39
CA ARG A 130 -10.20 -5.10 -17.62
C ARG A 130 -11.35 -4.34 -16.98
N ASP A 131 -12.51 -4.36 -17.63
CA ASP A 131 -13.74 -3.90 -17.01
C ASP A 131 -14.35 -5.06 -16.26
N GLU A 132 -14.19 -5.05 -14.93
CA GLU A 132 -14.69 -6.09 -14.06
C GLU A 132 -15.87 -5.59 -13.21
N PRO A 133 -16.91 -6.42 -13.02
CA PRO A 133 -18.11 -6.04 -12.28
C PRO A 133 -17.84 -5.91 -10.77
N VAL A 134 -18.36 -4.83 -10.19
CA VAL A 134 -18.23 -4.45 -8.75
C VAL A 134 -19.30 -5.06 -7.85
N THR A 135 -19.87 -6.16 -8.29
CA THR A 135 -21.05 -6.75 -7.66
C THR A 135 -20.76 -8.22 -7.39
N PHE A 136 -21.01 -8.66 -6.17
CA PHE A 136 -21.16 -10.09 -5.92
C PHE A 136 -22.61 -10.48 -6.19
N THR A 137 -22.77 -11.39 -7.15
CA THR A 137 -24.06 -11.92 -7.59
C THR A 137 -24.01 -13.43 -7.46
N GLN A 138 -24.79 -13.99 -6.55
CA GLN A 138 -25.02 -15.43 -6.53
C GLN A 138 -26.08 -15.73 -7.60
N ALA A 139 -25.68 -16.29 -8.75
CA ALA A 139 -26.53 -16.88 -9.80
C ALA A 139 -27.91 -16.23 -10.10
N PHE A 140 -28.03 -14.90 -10.12
CA PHE A 140 -29.26 -14.21 -10.56
C PHE A 140 -28.95 -13.03 -11.49
N PRO A 141 -29.51 -12.99 -12.72
CA PRO A 141 -29.28 -11.87 -13.65
C PRO A 141 -29.88 -10.52 -13.22
N PHE A 142 -30.74 -10.51 -12.21
CA PHE A 142 -31.58 -9.37 -11.82
C PHE A 142 -31.43 -8.97 -10.35
N PHE A 143 -30.54 -9.63 -9.61
CA PHE A 143 -30.43 -9.44 -8.16
C PHE A 143 -28.97 -9.46 -7.71
N HIS A 144 -28.52 -8.35 -7.14
CA HIS A 144 -27.16 -8.19 -6.62
C HIS A 144 -27.19 -8.26 -5.10
N ILE A 145 -26.31 -9.08 -4.53
CA ILE A 145 -26.29 -9.32 -3.08
C ILE A 145 -25.43 -8.27 -2.38
N LEU A 146 -24.27 -7.98 -2.94
CA LEU A 146 -23.33 -7.02 -2.38
C LEU A 146 -22.76 -6.14 -3.49
N ASN A 147 -22.86 -4.84 -3.28
CA ASN A 147 -22.15 -3.83 -4.06
C ASN A 147 -21.01 -3.28 -3.23
N PHE A 148 -19.90 -2.95 -3.89
CA PHE A 148 -18.78 -2.27 -3.26
C PHE A 148 -18.26 -1.13 -4.12
N LEU A 149 -17.64 -0.14 -3.47
CA LEU A 149 -16.90 0.90 -4.16
C LEU A 149 -15.61 0.32 -4.71
N LYS A 150 -15.12 0.83 -5.85
CA LYS A 150 -13.86 0.38 -6.44
C LYS A 150 -12.93 1.54 -6.76
N LEU A 151 -11.64 1.30 -6.57
CA LEU A 151 -10.55 2.12 -7.08
C LEU A 151 -9.69 1.27 -8.02
N GLU A 152 -9.73 1.57 -9.32
CA GLU A 152 -8.88 0.94 -10.32
C GLU A 152 -7.73 1.89 -10.65
N LEU A 153 -6.57 1.69 -10.00
CA LEU A 153 -5.44 2.63 -10.07
C LEU A 153 -4.94 2.82 -11.51
N ARG A 154 -4.83 1.74 -12.29
CA ARG A 154 -4.47 1.79 -13.71
C ARG A 154 -5.47 2.50 -14.63
N LYS A 155 -6.66 2.85 -14.14
CA LYS A 155 -7.62 3.68 -14.89
C LYS A 155 -7.55 5.16 -14.50
N LYS A 156 -6.73 5.52 -13.51
CA LYS A 156 -6.51 6.89 -13.08
C LYS A 156 -5.29 7.46 -13.80
N ASN A 157 -5.44 8.58 -14.50
CA ASN A 157 -4.30 9.24 -15.12
C ASN A 157 -3.51 9.95 -14.01
N TRP A 158 -2.21 9.65 -13.91
CA TRP A 158 -1.34 10.20 -12.87
C TRP A 158 -1.33 11.75 -12.85
N ARG A 159 -1.47 12.39 -14.01
CA ARG A 159 -1.48 13.86 -14.15
C ARG A 159 -2.64 14.55 -13.43
N ASP A 160 -3.73 13.83 -13.21
CA ASP A 160 -4.88 14.39 -12.48
C ASP A 160 -4.56 14.61 -10.99
N TYR A 161 -3.48 13.99 -10.48
CA TYR A 161 -3.17 13.93 -9.04
C TYR A 161 -1.92 14.73 -8.64
N ILE A 162 -1.06 15.12 -9.59
CA ILE A 162 0.24 15.75 -9.28
C ILE A 162 0.15 17.11 -8.58
N LYS A 163 -1.02 17.75 -8.58
CA LYS A 163 -1.27 19.04 -7.91
C LYS A 163 -2.05 18.91 -6.60
N SER A 164 -2.41 17.70 -6.20
CA SER A 164 -3.32 17.48 -5.06
C SER A 164 -2.69 17.68 -3.68
N ASP A 165 -1.36 17.84 -3.60
CA ASP A 165 -0.58 17.86 -2.35
C ASP A 165 -1.09 16.81 -1.34
N ASN A 166 -1.40 15.62 -1.85
CA ASN A 166 -1.98 14.51 -1.12
C ASN A 166 -0.97 13.35 -1.03
N PRO A 167 -0.59 12.91 0.19
CA PRO A 167 0.44 11.89 0.39
C PRO A 167 0.06 10.51 -0.16
N ALA A 168 -1.21 10.12 -0.05
CA ALA A 168 -1.68 8.84 -0.58
C ALA A 168 -1.62 8.85 -2.11
N ALA A 169 -2.04 9.96 -2.73
CA ALA A 169 -1.97 10.13 -4.17
C ALA A 169 -0.52 10.12 -4.67
N ALA A 170 0.40 10.83 -3.99
CA ALA A 170 1.82 10.87 -4.32
C ALA A 170 2.43 9.46 -4.37
N ALA A 171 2.22 8.66 -3.33
CA ALA A 171 2.70 7.27 -3.29
C ALA A 171 2.12 6.43 -4.45
N LEU A 172 0.81 6.56 -4.69
CA LEU A 172 0.07 5.75 -5.66
C LEU A 172 0.30 6.18 -7.12
N LEU A 173 0.95 7.32 -7.40
CA LEU A 173 1.33 7.71 -8.75
C LEU A 173 2.10 6.58 -9.47
N SER A 174 2.95 5.84 -8.76
CA SER A 174 3.71 4.68 -9.25
C SER A 174 2.83 3.51 -9.74
N LYS A 175 1.54 3.50 -9.41
CA LYS A 175 0.55 2.48 -9.80
C LYS A 175 -0.56 3.02 -10.71
N MET A 176 -0.52 4.31 -11.03
CA MET A 176 -1.49 4.96 -11.92
C MET A 176 -1.15 4.73 -13.40
N CYS A 177 -2.03 5.21 -14.29
CA CYS A 177 -1.87 5.08 -15.73
C CYS A 177 -0.87 6.12 -16.26
N TYR A 178 0.34 5.69 -16.63
CA TYR A 178 1.36 6.45 -17.35
C TYR A 178 2.04 5.57 -18.42
N THR A 179 2.68 6.18 -19.42
CA THR A 179 3.45 5.45 -20.44
C THR A 179 4.91 5.23 -20.00
N ASN A 180 5.64 4.34 -20.68
CA ASN A 180 7.06 4.11 -20.36
C ASN A 180 7.90 5.38 -20.56
N GLU A 181 7.56 6.22 -21.53
CA GLU A 181 8.25 7.48 -21.81
C GLU A 181 8.02 8.52 -20.70
N GLU A 182 6.95 8.38 -19.91
CA GLU A 182 6.56 9.28 -18.84
C GLU A 182 7.17 8.92 -17.49
N ARG A 183 7.82 7.75 -17.36
CA ARG A 183 8.34 7.24 -16.07
C ARG A 183 9.23 8.24 -15.34
N VAL A 184 10.14 8.90 -16.06
CA VAL A 184 11.02 9.95 -15.52
C VAL A 184 10.21 11.16 -15.03
N GLU A 185 9.20 11.58 -15.80
CA GLU A 185 8.33 12.69 -15.44
C GLU A 185 7.49 12.36 -14.18
N VAL A 186 6.99 11.14 -14.08
CA VAL A 186 6.22 10.67 -12.92
C VAL A 186 7.08 10.73 -11.65
N LYS A 187 8.32 10.22 -11.69
CA LYS A 187 9.24 10.29 -10.54
C LYS A 187 9.64 11.73 -10.21
N LYS A 188 9.86 12.58 -11.22
CA LYS A 188 10.12 14.01 -11.01
C LYS A 188 8.98 14.71 -10.29
N GLU A 189 7.74 14.55 -10.77
CA GLU A 189 6.56 15.18 -10.16
C GLU A 189 6.27 14.60 -8.76
N PHE A 190 6.51 13.32 -8.56
CA PHE A 190 6.48 12.70 -7.24
C PHE A 190 7.44 13.38 -6.24
N LEU A 191 8.70 13.56 -6.61
CA LEU A 191 9.68 14.23 -5.76
C LEU A 191 9.29 15.69 -5.49
N ARG A 192 8.74 16.38 -6.50
CA ARG A 192 8.21 17.74 -6.32
C ARG A 192 7.04 17.77 -5.35
N MET A 193 6.15 16.78 -5.39
CA MET A 193 5.06 16.66 -4.41
C MET A 193 5.60 16.53 -2.98
N LEU A 194 6.63 15.71 -2.75
CA LEU A 194 7.24 15.56 -1.42
C LEU A 194 7.79 16.88 -0.89
N VAL A 195 8.56 17.60 -1.72
CA VAL A 195 9.13 18.91 -1.36
C VAL A 195 8.04 19.94 -1.03
N ARG A 196 6.91 19.93 -1.75
CA ARG A 196 5.79 20.85 -1.48
C ARG A 196 5.03 20.51 -0.19
N MET A 197 4.79 19.22 0.08
CA MET A 197 4.00 18.78 1.23
C MET A 197 4.71 18.93 2.57
N GLN A 198 6.06 18.96 2.59
CA GLN A 198 6.87 19.13 3.81
C GLN A 198 6.44 18.19 4.94
N LEU A 199 6.34 16.90 4.63
CA LEU A 199 5.90 15.89 5.58
C LEU A 199 6.95 15.66 6.65
N ASN A 200 6.54 15.07 7.77
CA ASN A 200 7.54 14.57 8.72
C ASN A 200 8.33 13.40 8.11
N SER A 201 9.55 13.20 8.60
CA SER A 201 10.49 12.24 8.02
C SER A 201 9.99 10.80 7.98
N ALA A 202 9.13 10.39 8.93
CA ALA A 202 8.57 9.04 8.94
C ALA A 202 7.53 8.84 7.83
N LYS A 203 6.60 9.81 7.69
CA LYS A 203 5.58 9.81 6.63
C LYS A 203 6.19 9.94 5.24
N GLU A 204 7.16 10.84 5.09
CA GLU A 204 7.91 11.01 3.84
C GLU A 204 8.63 9.72 3.45
N TYR A 205 9.29 9.05 4.41
CA TYR A 205 9.99 7.79 4.16
C TYR A 205 9.04 6.65 3.77
N LEU A 206 7.85 6.56 4.38
CA LEU A 206 6.84 5.59 3.99
C LEU A 206 6.41 5.78 2.53
N ILE A 207 6.13 7.02 2.13
CA ILE A 207 5.70 7.37 0.77
C ILE A 207 6.82 7.11 -0.25
N TYR A 208 8.05 7.53 0.06
CA TYR A 208 9.22 7.31 -0.78
C TYR A 208 9.48 5.82 -0.99
N GLY A 209 9.54 5.04 0.10
CA GLY A 209 9.74 3.59 0.02
C GLY A 209 8.64 2.87 -0.75
N PHE A 210 7.38 3.28 -0.59
CA PHE A 210 6.27 2.76 -1.38
C PHE A 210 6.46 3.04 -2.87
N PHE A 211 6.75 4.30 -3.24
CA PHE A 211 6.87 4.71 -4.63
C PHE A 211 8.02 3.98 -5.34
N GLU A 212 9.22 3.95 -4.74
CA GLU A 212 10.40 3.27 -5.29
C GLU A 212 10.19 1.76 -5.45
N SER A 213 9.37 1.14 -4.58
CA SER A 213 9.05 -0.30 -4.68
C SER A 213 8.29 -0.66 -5.96
N TYR A 214 7.71 0.31 -6.67
CA TYR A 214 6.89 0.09 -7.86
C TYR A 214 7.37 0.83 -9.11
N LEU A 215 8.06 1.96 -8.94
CA LEU A 215 8.68 2.71 -10.04
C LEU A 215 10.17 2.87 -9.74
N ASP A 216 10.93 1.85 -10.15
CA ASP A 216 12.39 1.87 -10.15
C ASP A 216 12.89 2.30 -11.54
N LEU A 217 13.73 3.33 -11.62
CA LEU A 217 14.28 3.85 -12.88
C LEU A 217 15.63 3.19 -13.16
N ASN A 218 15.91 2.90 -14.44
CA ASN A 218 17.25 2.44 -14.83
C ASN A 218 18.27 3.59 -14.84
N GLU A 219 19.57 3.26 -14.94
CA GLU A 219 20.66 4.25 -14.92
C GLU A 219 20.49 5.42 -15.92
N LYS A 220 19.98 5.15 -17.13
CA LYS A 220 19.76 6.20 -18.14
C LYS A 220 18.58 7.09 -17.78
N GLU A 221 17.52 6.50 -17.21
CA GLU A 221 16.36 7.23 -16.72
C GLU A 221 16.73 8.09 -15.50
N GLU A 222 17.56 7.59 -14.58
CA GLU A 222 18.07 8.32 -13.42
C GLU A 222 18.97 9.51 -13.83
N GLU A 223 19.87 9.31 -14.80
CA GLU A 223 20.69 10.42 -15.31
C GLU A 223 19.81 11.51 -15.93
N LYS A 224 18.81 11.10 -16.74
CA LYS A 224 17.85 12.03 -17.32
C LYS A 224 17.05 12.77 -16.24
N LEU A 225 16.63 12.07 -15.17
CA LEU A 225 15.94 12.66 -14.04
C LEU A 225 16.81 13.74 -13.37
N ARG A 226 18.09 13.45 -13.11
CA ARG A 226 19.05 14.41 -12.53
C ARG A 226 19.23 15.65 -13.40
N GLU A 227 19.36 15.47 -14.72
CA GLU A 227 19.45 16.60 -15.67
C GLU A 227 18.17 17.46 -15.66
N GLU A 228 16.99 16.86 -15.57
CA GLU A 228 15.72 17.57 -15.53
C GLU A 228 15.51 18.30 -14.20
N ILE A 229 15.88 17.68 -13.07
CA ILE A 229 15.83 18.30 -11.74
C ILE A 229 16.75 19.52 -11.67
N GLY A 230 17.94 19.46 -12.28
CA GLY A 230 18.86 20.60 -12.32
C GLY A 230 18.32 21.85 -13.04
N LYS A 231 17.22 21.73 -13.78
CA LYS A 231 16.63 22.80 -14.61
C LYS A 231 15.39 23.45 -13.99
N ILE A 232 14.89 22.95 -12.85
CA ILE A 232 13.67 23.46 -12.20
C ILE A 232 14.00 24.29 -10.95
N ASP A 233 13.11 25.23 -10.60
CA ASP A 233 13.31 26.17 -9.48
C ASP A 233 13.53 25.48 -8.13
N ASP A 234 12.78 24.41 -7.86
CA ASP A 234 12.90 23.60 -6.63
C ASP A 234 13.99 22.52 -6.72
N GLY A 235 14.82 22.55 -7.77
CA GLY A 235 15.75 21.47 -8.12
C GLY A 235 16.75 21.12 -7.03
N VAL A 236 17.24 22.12 -6.29
CA VAL A 236 18.18 21.91 -5.18
C VAL A 236 17.55 21.08 -4.06
N LYS A 237 16.34 21.44 -3.63
CA LYS A 237 15.63 20.71 -2.55
C LYS A 237 15.27 19.30 -2.98
N VAL A 238 14.85 19.13 -4.23
CA VAL A 238 14.56 17.81 -4.80
C VAL A 238 15.83 16.95 -4.83
N MET A 239 16.97 17.51 -5.24
CA MET A 239 18.24 16.80 -5.27
C MET A 239 18.72 16.41 -3.86
N GLU A 240 18.63 17.32 -2.87
CA GLU A 240 18.95 17.04 -1.47
C GLU A 240 18.11 15.90 -0.91
N LEU A 241 16.81 15.87 -1.23
CA LEU A 241 15.90 14.79 -0.84
C LEU A 241 16.37 13.46 -1.44
N THR A 242 16.62 13.40 -2.76
CA THR A 242 17.11 12.18 -3.43
C THR A 242 18.42 11.67 -2.78
N ILE A 243 19.39 12.55 -2.53
CA ILE A 243 20.67 12.19 -1.91
C ILE A 243 20.44 11.61 -0.51
N SER A 244 19.62 12.26 0.32
CA SER A 244 19.31 11.79 1.67
C SER A 244 18.72 10.38 1.66
N TYR A 245 17.83 10.08 0.71
CA TYR A 245 17.24 8.75 0.58
C TYR A 245 18.22 7.71 0.03
N GLU A 246 19.07 8.06 -0.94
CA GLU A 246 20.14 7.18 -1.43
C GLU A 246 21.12 6.79 -0.31
N GLU A 247 21.53 7.74 0.54
CA GLU A 247 22.41 7.47 1.68
C GLU A 247 21.75 6.56 2.71
N LYS A 248 20.47 6.80 3.00
CA LYS A 248 19.69 5.99 3.93
C LYS A 248 19.51 4.56 3.43
N GLY A 249 19.18 4.39 2.15
CA GLY A 249 19.09 3.07 1.50
C GLY A 249 20.41 2.31 1.49
N LYS A 250 21.54 2.99 1.22
CA LYS A 250 22.89 2.40 1.34
C LYS A 250 23.17 1.93 2.77
N LYS A 251 22.75 2.70 3.77
CA LYS A 251 22.91 2.33 5.18
C LYS A 251 22.06 1.11 5.54
N GLU A 252 20.79 1.08 5.14
CA GLU A 252 19.87 -0.03 5.38
C GLU A 252 20.35 -1.32 4.71
N GLY A 253 20.80 -1.27 3.45
CA GLY A 253 21.37 -2.42 2.77
C GLY A 253 22.61 -3.00 3.47
N LYS A 254 23.46 -2.15 4.06
CA LYS A 254 24.57 -2.61 4.91
C LYS A 254 24.08 -3.29 6.18
N GLN A 255 23.02 -2.78 6.81
CA GLN A 255 22.43 -3.37 8.01
C GLN A 255 21.78 -4.73 7.71
N GLU A 256 21.09 -4.88 6.58
CA GLU A 256 20.51 -6.15 6.15
C GLU A 256 21.59 -7.21 5.91
N VAL A 257 22.67 -6.85 5.20
CA VAL A 257 23.82 -7.73 5.01
C VAL A 257 24.44 -8.12 6.36
N ALA A 258 24.57 -7.18 7.30
CA ALA A 258 25.06 -7.46 8.64
C ALA A 258 24.14 -8.42 9.42
N ILE A 259 22.82 -8.26 9.34
CA ILE A 259 21.84 -9.16 9.96
C ILE A 259 21.97 -10.58 9.40
N GLU A 260 22.05 -10.72 8.08
CA GLU A 260 22.20 -12.03 7.44
C GLU A 260 23.53 -12.70 7.81
N MET A 261 24.61 -11.92 7.91
CA MET A 261 25.91 -12.43 8.40
C MET A 261 25.84 -12.84 9.87
N LEU A 262 25.16 -12.08 10.74
CA LEU A 262 24.94 -12.44 12.14
C LEU A 262 24.15 -13.74 12.28
N ARG A 263 23.08 -13.92 11.49
CA ARG A 263 22.29 -15.16 11.45
C ARG A 263 23.12 -16.37 11.02
N LYS A 264 24.09 -16.17 10.12
CA LYS A 264 25.04 -17.19 9.67
C LYS A 264 26.24 -17.39 10.61
N GLY A 265 26.27 -16.72 11.77
CA GLY A 265 27.31 -16.90 12.79
C GLY A 265 28.63 -16.18 12.48
N ALA A 266 28.64 -15.19 11.58
CA ALA A 266 29.85 -14.41 11.30
C ALA A 266 30.29 -13.59 12.52
N SER A 267 31.60 -13.38 12.65
CA SER A 267 32.15 -12.58 13.75
C SER A 267 31.87 -11.09 13.55
N ILE A 268 31.71 -10.35 14.65
CA ILE A 268 31.47 -8.89 14.59
C ILE A 268 32.63 -8.16 13.89
N GLN A 269 33.87 -8.62 14.07
CA GLN A 269 35.05 -8.07 13.39
C GLN A 269 34.93 -8.25 11.87
N PHE A 270 34.58 -9.45 11.41
CA PHE A 270 34.38 -9.72 9.99
C PHE A 270 33.25 -8.88 9.39
N ILE A 271 32.13 -8.73 10.10
CA ILE A 271 31.00 -7.90 9.64
C ILE A 271 31.41 -6.42 9.56
N THR A 272 32.20 -5.93 10.52
CA THR A 272 32.73 -4.54 10.54
C THR A 272 33.60 -4.29 9.30
N GLU A 273 34.49 -5.23 8.96
CA GLU A 273 35.38 -5.12 7.80
C GLU A 273 34.62 -5.12 6.47
N VAL A 274 33.58 -5.96 6.34
CA VAL A 274 32.84 -6.13 5.08
C VAL A 274 31.79 -5.03 4.86
N THR A 275 31.09 -4.63 5.92
CA THR A 275 29.97 -3.66 5.80
C THR A 275 30.40 -2.22 6.08
N HIS A 276 31.57 -2.04 6.70
CA HIS A 276 32.06 -0.76 7.23
C HIS A 276 31.09 -0.11 8.24
N LEU A 277 30.21 -0.89 8.86
CA LEU A 277 29.36 -0.43 9.95
C LEU A 277 30.15 -0.37 11.26
N GLU A 278 29.80 0.59 12.12
CA GLU A 278 30.40 0.66 13.44
C GLU A 278 30.07 -0.57 14.28
N LYS A 279 31.05 -1.03 15.07
CA LYS A 279 30.89 -2.18 15.95
C LYS A 279 29.67 -2.06 16.88
N GLN A 280 29.43 -0.87 17.42
CA GLN A 280 28.27 -0.60 18.29
C GLN A 280 26.94 -0.80 17.57
N GLU A 281 26.87 -0.47 16.28
CA GLU A 281 25.67 -0.63 15.47
C GLU A 281 25.40 -2.12 15.19
N ILE A 282 26.43 -2.90 14.85
CA ILE A 282 26.33 -4.36 14.67
C ILE A 282 25.91 -5.04 15.99
N GLU A 283 26.42 -4.58 17.14
CA GLU A 283 26.02 -5.10 18.45
C GLU A 283 24.55 -4.80 18.80
N ARG A 284 24.00 -3.65 18.36
CA ARG A 284 22.58 -3.36 18.49
C ARG A 284 21.74 -4.29 17.61
N LEU A 285 22.12 -4.47 16.35
CA LEU A 285 21.44 -5.39 15.44
C LEU A 285 21.41 -6.82 15.99
N ARG A 286 22.52 -7.29 16.57
CA ARG A 286 22.60 -8.61 17.21
C ARG A 286 21.63 -8.80 18.37
N LYS A 287 21.30 -7.73 19.12
CA LYS A 287 20.34 -7.80 20.23
C LYS A 287 18.88 -7.82 19.77
N MET A 288 18.61 -7.49 18.52
CA MET A 288 17.28 -7.46 17.91
C MET A 288 16.94 -8.76 17.16
N LEU A 289 17.91 -9.66 17.02
CA LEU A 289 17.78 -11.01 16.44
C LEU A 289 17.50 -12.05 17.53
#